data_AF-A0A7Y2JC48-F1
#
_entry.id   AF-A0A7Y2JC48-F1
#
_cell.length_a   1.000
_cell.length_b   1.000
_cell.length_c   1.000
_cell.angle_alpha   90.00
_cell.angle_beta   90.00
_cell.angle_gamma   90.00
#
_symmetry.space_group_name_H-M   'P 1'
#
loop_
_entity.id
_entity.type
_entity.pdbx_description
1 polymer ?
#
loop_
_entity_poly.entity_id
_entity_poly.type
_entity_poly.pdbx_seq_one_letter_code
_entity_poly.pdbx_strand_id
1 'polypeptide(L)'
;ANGLEWKVVFLLWVLDGKIPLARSAENGEEMEEERRLLYVAATRAKDTLVLTYPVNIYERASGTVLSLPSRFVEDIPPEILPRYALIE
;
A
#
# COMPACT_ATOMS: atom_id res chain seq x y z
N ALA A 1 2.41 -8.40 13.82
CA ALA A 1 2.54 -6.95 14.09
C ALA A 1 1.56 -6.42 15.14
N ASN A 2 0.55 -7.19 15.55
CA ASN A 2 -0.42 -6.69 16.53
C ASN A 2 0.25 -6.43 17.89
N GLY A 3 0.04 -5.25 18.46
CA GLY A 3 0.62 -4.80 19.74
C GLY A 3 2.08 -4.33 19.74
N LEU A 4 2.79 -4.39 18.61
CA LEU A 4 4.18 -3.91 18.50
C LEU A 4 4.25 -2.60 17.70
N GLU A 5 5.22 -1.73 18.02
CA GLU A 5 5.44 -0.46 17.32
C GLU A 5 6.94 -0.26 17.05
N TRP A 6 7.27 0.46 15.97
CA TRP A 6 8.65 0.72 15.54
C TRP A 6 8.85 2.19 15.20
N LYS A 7 10.08 2.70 15.35
CA LYS A 7 10.43 4.06 14.94
C LYS A 7 10.14 4.29 13.45
N VAL A 8 10.54 3.33 12.62
CA VAL A 8 10.38 3.38 11.17
C VAL A 8 9.70 2.09 10.70
N VAL A 9 8.70 2.20 9.84
CA VAL A 9 8.02 1.08 9.18
C VAL A 9 8.03 1.29 7.67
N PHE A 10 8.41 0.23 6.95
CA PHE A 10 8.29 0.16 5.50
C PHE A 10 7.13 -0.78 5.15
N LEU A 11 6.11 -0.25 4.46
CA LEU A 11 5.07 -1.06 3.84
C LEU A 11 5.42 -1.24 2.37
N LEU A 12 5.61 -2.50 2.00
CA LEU A 12 5.92 -2.89 0.62
C LEU A 12 4.63 -3.23 -0.12
N TRP A 13 4.68 -3.17 -1.45
CA TRP A 13 3.58 -3.60 -2.32
C TRP A 13 2.26 -2.87 -2.05
N VAL A 14 2.32 -1.57 -1.75
CA VAL A 14 1.14 -0.71 -1.56
C VAL A 14 0.57 -0.35 -2.94
N LEU A 15 0.00 -1.34 -3.60
CA LEU A 15 -0.43 -1.34 -4.99
C LEU A 15 -1.91 -1.69 -5.09
N ASP A 16 -2.60 -1.12 -6.07
CA ASP A 16 -3.95 -1.57 -6.40
C ASP A 16 -3.96 -3.05 -6.82
N GLY A 17 -4.91 -3.82 -6.32
CA GLY A 17 -5.00 -5.27 -6.52
C GLY A 17 -4.14 -6.14 -5.57
N LYS A 18 -3.23 -5.53 -4.79
CA LYS A 18 -2.52 -6.19 -3.68
C LYS A 18 -2.94 -5.62 -2.33
N ILE A 19 -3.09 -4.30 -2.24
CA ILE A 19 -3.65 -3.57 -1.09
C ILE A 19 -4.59 -2.49 -1.69
N PRO A 20 -5.91 -2.69 -1.71
CA PRO A 20 -6.63 -3.91 -1.32
C PRO A 20 -6.35 -5.08 -2.27
N LEU A 21 -6.53 -6.30 -1.78
CA LEU A 21 -6.57 -7.48 -2.64
C LEU A 21 -7.67 -7.33 -3.70
N ALA A 22 -7.36 -7.67 -4.96
CA ALA A 22 -8.28 -7.54 -6.09
C ALA A 22 -9.65 -8.22 -5.84
N ARG A 23 -9.64 -9.40 -5.19
CA ARG A 23 -10.87 -10.16 -4.86
C ARG A 23 -11.81 -9.43 -3.90
N SER A 24 -11.28 -8.53 -3.08
CA SER A 24 -12.04 -7.80 -2.07
C SER A 24 -12.73 -6.56 -2.65
N ALA A 25 -12.47 -6.22 -3.92
CA ALA A 25 -13.10 -5.08 -4.59
C ALA A 25 -14.61 -5.27 -4.83
N GLU A 26 -15.09 -6.52 -4.87
CA GLU A 26 -16.50 -6.84 -5.13
C GLU A 26 -17.36 -6.87 -3.86
N ASN A 27 -16.74 -6.84 -2.68
CA ASN A 27 -17.42 -6.92 -1.39
C ASN A 27 -17.03 -5.73 -0.50
N GLY A 28 -17.99 -4.87 -0.17
CA GLY A 28 -17.76 -3.70 0.67
C GLY A 28 -17.23 -4.01 2.07
N GLU A 29 -17.63 -5.13 2.69
CA GLU A 29 -17.13 -5.51 4.02
C GLU A 29 -15.67 -5.95 3.96
N GLU A 30 -15.29 -6.72 2.95
CA GLU A 30 -13.89 -7.11 2.73
C GLU A 30 -13.02 -5.91 2.39
N MET A 31 -13.54 -4.98 1.58
CA MET A 31 -12.85 -3.74 1.25
C MET A 31 -12.54 -2.90 2.49
N GLU A 32 -13.51 -2.78 3.39
CA GLU A 32 -13.30 -2.06 4.66
C GLU A 32 -12.38 -2.82 5.61
N GLU A 33 -12.33 -4.15 5.56
CA GLU A 33 -11.32 -4.93 6.30
C GLU A 33 -9.91 -4.68 5.76
N GLU A 34 -9.69 -4.70 4.44
CA GLU A 34 -8.40 -4.38 3.83
C GLU A 34 -7.95 -2.96 4.20
N ARG A 35 -8.88 -2.00 4.26
CA ARG A 35 -8.60 -0.64 4.75
C ARG A 35 -8.17 -0.63 6.21
N ARG A 36 -8.86 -1.40 7.07
CA ARG A 36 -8.48 -1.56 8.49
C ARG A 36 -7.10 -2.19 8.64
N LEU A 37 -6.76 -3.19 7.82
CA LEU A 37 -5.44 -3.81 7.82
C LEU A 37 -4.34 -2.82 7.46
N LEU A 38 -4.55 -2.00 6.42
CA LEU A 38 -3.61 -0.93 6.07
C LEU A 38 -3.48 0.08 7.20
N TYR A 39 -4.58 0.50 7.82
CA TYR A 39 -4.56 1.41 8.98
C TYR A 39 -3.77 0.83 10.16
N VAL A 40 -3.99 -0.44 10.50
CA VAL A 40 -3.25 -1.13 11.57
C VAL A 40 -1.76 -1.16 11.22
N ALA A 41 -1.41 -1.48 9.99
CA ALA A 41 -0.01 -1.52 9.53
C ALA A 41 0.65 -0.12 9.58
N ALA A 42 -0.05 0.92 9.13
CA ALA A 42 0.42 2.31 9.16
C ALA A 42 0.65 2.82 10.58
N THR A 43 -0.28 2.53 11.49
CA THR A 43 -0.18 2.92 12.91
C THR A 43 0.88 2.16 13.70
N ARG A 44 1.61 1.23 13.07
CA ARG A 44 2.81 0.63 13.69
C ARG A 44 4.02 1.56 13.65
N ALA A 45 4.02 2.57 12.78
CA ALA A 45 5.08 3.55 12.68
C ALA A 45 4.93 4.64 13.75
N LYS A 46 6.00 4.91 14.50
CA LYS A 46 6.06 6.03 15.46
C LYS A 46 6.51 7.32 14.82
N ASP A 47 7.61 7.26 14.08
CA ASP A 47 8.30 8.45 13.59
C ASP A 47 8.20 8.54 12.06
N THR A 48 8.32 7.42 11.34
CA THR A 48 8.35 7.42 9.88
C THR A 48 7.65 6.20 9.29
N LEU A 49 6.69 6.45 8.41
CA LEU A 49 6.05 5.45 7.56
C LEU A 49 6.50 5.66 6.13
N VAL A 50 7.05 4.61 5.51
CA VAL A 50 7.41 4.62 4.09
C VAL A 50 6.53 3.61 3.36
N LEU A 51 5.80 4.10 2.36
CA LEU A 51 4.98 3.26 1.48
C LEU A 51 5.73 3.10 0.16
N THR A 52 5.92 1.85 -0.27
CA THR A 52 6.63 1.56 -1.51
C THR A 52 5.79 0.72 -2.44
N TYR A 53 5.92 1.00 -3.73
CA TYR A 53 5.26 0.26 -4.78
C TYR A 53 6.17 0.24 -6.03
N PRO A 54 6.38 -0.92 -6.67
CA PRO A 54 7.04 -0.99 -7.96
C PRO A 54 6.16 -0.36 -9.05
N VAL A 55 6.78 0.24 -10.07
CA VAL A 55 6.06 0.73 -11.27
C VAL A 55 5.78 -0.41 -12.25
N ASN A 56 6.71 -1.36 -12.35
CA ASN A 56 6.61 -2.56 -13.18
C ASN A 56 6.59 -3.80 -12.30
N ILE A 57 5.62 -4.68 -12.50
CA ILE A 57 5.56 -5.98 -11.83
C ILE A 57 5.48 -7.09 -12.86
N TYR A 58 6.07 -8.25 -12.56
CA TYR A 58 5.94 -9.44 -13.38
C TYR A 58 4.88 -10.37 -12.78
N GLU A 59 3.82 -10.62 -13.53
CA GLU A 59 2.79 -11.60 -13.18
C GLU A 59 2.84 -12.78 -14.14
N ARG A 60 2.82 -14.00 -13.61
CA ARG A 60 2.99 -15.23 -14.40
C ARG A 60 2.01 -15.36 -15.56
N ALA A 61 0.77 -14.89 -15.38
CA ALA A 61 -0.31 -15.03 -16.37
C ALA A 61 -0.26 -13.98 -17.47
N SER A 62 0.25 -12.78 -17.18
CA SER A 62 0.11 -11.58 -18.00
C SER A 62 1.46 -10.98 -18.43
N GLY A 63 2.57 -11.49 -17.92
CA GLY A 63 3.91 -10.95 -18.15
C GLY A 63 4.16 -9.68 -17.32
N THR A 64 4.97 -8.76 -17.87
CA THR A 64 5.22 -7.47 -17.21
C THR A 64 4.00 -6.57 -17.36
N VAL A 65 3.48 -6.09 -16.23
CA VAL A 65 2.35 -5.15 -16.18
C VAL A 65 2.73 -3.89 -15.41
N LEU A 66 2.17 -2.76 -15.84
CA LEU A 66 2.25 -1.52 -15.10
C LEU A 66 1.33 -1.60 -13.90
N SER A 67 1.83 -1.15 -12.75
CA SER A 67 1.04 -1.10 -11.53
C SER A 67 0.77 0.31 -11.06
N LEU A 68 -0.39 0.47 -10.44
CA LEU A 68 -0.82 1.71 -9.83
C LEU A 68 -0.60 1.65 -8.31
N PRO A 69 -0.32 2.79 -7.66
CA PRO A 69 -0.33 2.86 -6.20
C PRO A 69 -1.70 2.41 -5.66
N SER A 70 -1.73 1.96 -4.41
CA SER A 70 -2.99 1.62 -3.73
C SER A 70 -3.98 2.78 -3.79
N ARG A 71 -5.21 2.50 -4.21
CA ARG A 71 -6.33 3.47 -4.13
C ARG A 71 -6.58 4.01 -2.72
N PHE A 72 -6.15 3.30 -1.66
CA PHE A 72 -6.30 3.79 -0.29
C PHE A 72 -5.44 5.00 0.05
N VAL A 73 -4.44 5.31 -0.78
CA VAL A 73 -3.53 6.44 -0.55
C VAL A 73 -3.55 7.46 -1.70
N GLU A 74 -4.40 7.24 -2.71
CA GLU A 74 -4.46 8.07 -3.91
C GLU A 74 -4.89 9.52 -3.59
N ASP A 75 -5.87 9.67 -2.70
CA ASP A 75 -6.44 10.95 -2.28
C ASP A 75 -5.68 11.64 -1.14
N ILE A 76 -4.55 11.08 -0.69
CA ILE A 76 -3.76 11.73 0.37
C ILE A 76 -2.98 12.90 -0.24
N PRO A 77 -3.14 14.14 0.30
CA PRO A 77 -2.43 15.30 -0.20
C PRO A 77 -0.91 15.13 -0.15
N PRO A 78 -0.17 15.65 -1.14
CA PRO A 78 1.29 15.49 -1.23
C PRO A 78 2.04 16.15 -0.05
N GLU A 79 1.41 17.11 0.64
CA GLU A 79 1.97 17.72 1.85
C GLU A 79 2.02 16.73 3.02
N ILE A 80 1.14 15.73 3.02
CA ILE A 80 1.09 14.64 4.02
C ILE A 80 1.88 13.43 3.53
N LEU A 81 1.71 13.04 2.26
CA LEU A 81 2.36 11.88 1.66
C LEU A 81 3.13 12.30 0.39
N PRO A 82 4.35 12.85 0.54
CA PRO A 82 5.17 13.23 -0.60
C PRO A 82 5.56 11.98 -1.41
N ARG A 83 5.52 12.11 -2.74
CA ARG A 83 5.86 11.04 -3.67
C ARG A 83 7.29 11.22 -4.16
N TYR A 84 8.07 10.16 -4.08
CA TYR A 84 9.43 10.10 -4.58
C TYR A 84 9.54 9.03 -5.66
N ALA A 85 10.23 9.35 -6.75
CA ALA A 85 10.65 8.36 -7.74
C ALA A 85 12.09 7.96 -7.45
N LEU A 86 12.34 6.65 -7.34
CA LEU A 86 13.71 6.14 -7.25
C LEU A 86 14.26 6.10 -8.68
N ILE A 87 15.20 6.98 -8.96
CA ILE A 87 15.93 7.03 -10.23
C ILE A 87 17.28 6.35 -9.99
N GLU A 88 17.62 5.37 -10.82
CA GLU A 88 18.96 4.75 -10.87
C GLU A 88 19.96 5.62 -11.62
#